data_AF-A0A838QZ45-F1
#
_entry.id   AF-A0A838QZ45-F1
#
_cell.length_a   1.000
_cell.length_b   1.000
_cell.length_c   1.000
_cell.angle_alpha   90.00
_cell.angle_beta   90.00
_cell.angle_gamma   90.00
#
_symmetry.space_group_name_H-M   'P 1'
#
loop_
_entity.id
_entity.type
_entity.pdbx_description
1 polymer ?
#
loop_
_entity_poly.entity_id
_entity_poly.type
_entity_poly.pdbx_seq_one_letter_code
_entity_poly.pdbx_strand_id
1 'polypeptide(L)'
;GLRNPFRDSFDRATGDLWIGDVGQGQREEIDFQPASSDGGENYGWRLREGLIQTPTVGGAKPAGNVDPVYDYDRNNDPLGGSVVTGGYVYRGPDPTLQGKYFFLDSRNSAGTADDNYWTFDPANPFGTVANIDSQLTPNVGSAQFPVSFGEDAVGNLYITYIASGEVYRINTDAFQPGDFNGDASVDGLDLDIWEAGFGMTGVTRTSGDADADGDVDGADFLVWQQNLGWSALNPATPASASVPEPATSALLAIAAIAACRWRRVTTRDIR
;
A
#
# COMPACT_ATOMS: atom_id res chain seq x y z
N GLY A 1 16.99 21.56 15.10
CA GLY A 1 16.85 21.56 16.57
C GLY A 1 16.01 20.39 17.03
N LEU A 2 16.38 19.18 16.58
CA LEU A 2 15.77 17.90 16.95
C LEU A 2 16.44 17.36 18.21
N ARG A 3 15.80 16.43 18.92
CA ARG A 3 16.37 15.78 20.10
C ARG A 3 17.07 14.47 19.75
N ASN A 4 16.36 13.54 19.13
CA ASN A 4 16.78 12.18 18.81
C ASN A 4 15.98 11.65 17.61
N PRO A 5 16.25 12.18 16.40
CA PRO A 5 15.54 11.78 15.19
C PRO A 5 15.80 10.32 14.85
N PHE A 6 14.74 9.60 14.54
CA PHE A 6 14.73 8.21 14.08
C PHE A 6 14.50 8.21 12.55
N ARG A 7 13.60 7.37 12.04
CA ARG A 7 13.34 7.28 10.60
C ARG A 7 12.80 8.61 10.10
N ASP A 8 13.54 9.18 9.18
CA ASP A 8 13.09 10.21 8.27
C ASP A 8 12.80 9.64 6.88
N SER A 9 11.97 10.35 6.13
CA SER A 9 11.72 10.04 4.73
C SER A 9 11.37 11.30 3.94
N PHE A 10 11.72 11.28 2.67
CA PHE A 10 11.21 12.24 1.71
C PHE A 10 9.96 11.65 1.06
N ASP A 11 8.87 12.42 1.03
CA ASP A 11 7.74 12.13 0.17
C ASP A 11 8.20 12.21 -1.28
N ARG A 12 8.23 11.08 -1.99
CA ARG A 12 8.70 11.02 -3.38
C ARG A 12 7.93 11.92 -4.34
N ALA A 13 6.69 12.29 -4.02
CA ALA A 13 5.85 13.09 -4.91
C ALA A 13 6.09 14.60 -4.74
N THR A 14 6.37 15.05 -3.50
CA THR A 14 6.49 16.47 -3.18
C THR A 14 7.90 16.90 -2.84
N GLY A 15 8.76 15.96 -2.42
CA GLY A 15 10.08 16.21 -1.85
C GLY A 15 10.06 16.68 -0.40
N ASP A 16 8.90 16.65 0.28
CA ASP A 16 8.79 17.07 1.67
C ASP A 16 9.45 16.06 2.60
N LEU A 17 10.15 16.53 3.63
CA LEU A 17 10.84 15.72 4.62
C LEU A 17 9.96 15.52 5.85
N TRP A 18 9.78 14.26 6.23
CA TRP A 18 9.07 13.81 7.43
C TRP A 18 10.05 13.15 8.36
N ILE A 19 9.97 13.42 9.66
CA ILE A 19 10.96 12.98 10.64
C ILE A 19 10.22 12.49 11.88
N GLY A 20 10.48 11.26 12.33
CA GLY A 20 10.13 10.87 13.70
C GLY A 20 11.19 11.37 14.68
N ASP A 21 10.81 12.11 15.72
CA ASP A 21 11.72 12.57 16.77
C ASP A 21 11.28 12.06 18.15
N VAL A 22 12.16 11.27 18.78
CA VAL A 22 11.87 10.65 20.08
C VAL A 22 12.18 11.66 21.18
N GLY A 23 11.17 12.09 21.93
CA GLY A 23 11.34 13.09 22.97
C GLY A 23 12.14 12.62 24.19
N GLN A 24 12.27 13.50 25.19
CA GLN A 24 13.05 13.21 26.39
C GLN A 24 12.34 12.25 27.35
N GLY A 25 11.02 12.38 27.49
CA GLY A 25 10.27 11.61 28.49
C GLY A 25 8.75 11.69 28.44
N GLN A 26 8.14 12.75 27.91
CA GLN A 26 6.68 12.91 27.90
C GLN A 26 6.04 12.89 26.51
N ARG A 27 6.72 13.36 25.46
CA ARG A 27 6.13 13.42 24.13
C ARG A 27 6.98 12.70 23.10
N GLU A 28 6.31 12.09 22.15
CA GLU A 28 6.85 11.67 20.87
C GLU A 28 6.33 12.60 19.78
N GLU A 29 7.10 12.85 18.73
CA GLU A 29 6.70 13.80 17.70
C GLU A 29 7.05 13.36 16.27
N ILE A 30 6.24 13.82 15.33
CA ILE A 30 6.50 13.82 13.90
C ILE A 30 6.73 15.26 13.47
N ASP A 31 7.92 15.54 12.97
CA ASP A 31 8.30 16.82 12.39
C ASP A 31 8.17 16.79 10.87
N PHE A 32 8.02 17.98 10.30
CA PHE A 32 7.86 18.21 8.88
C PHE A 32 8.74 19.36 8.41
N GLN A 33 9.35 19.19 7.25
CA GLN A 33 10.05 20.26 6.54
C GLN A 33 9.61 20.25 5.08
N PRO A 34 9.04 21.36 4.57
CA PRO A 34 8.60 21.41 3.19
C PRO A 34 9.80 21.34 2.24
N ALA A 35 9.61 20.76 1.05
CA ALA A 35 10.64 20.65 0.01
C ALA A 35 11.24 22.01 -0.40
N SER A 36 10.47 23.08 -0.23
CA SER A 36 10.89 24.46 -0.51
C SER A 36 11.78 25.08 0.57
N SER A 37 12.03 24.37 1.66
CA SER A 37 12.91 24.85 2.73
C SER A 37 14.38 24.83 2.29
N ASP A 38 15.11 25.88 2.67
CA ASP A 38 16.58 25.95 2.54
C ASP A 38 17.31 25.09 3.61
N GLY A 39 16.59 24.52 4.57
CA GLY A 39 17.09 23.76 5.71
C GLY A 39 17.56 24.62 6.88
N GLY A 40 17.86 23.96 8.00
CA GLY A 40 18.38 24.59 9.22
C GLY A 40 17.32 24.89 10.28
N GLU A 41 16.12 24.33 10.13
CA GLU A 41 15.01 24.46 11.05
C GLU A 41 15.40 24.11 12.49
N ASN A 42 14.90 24.96 13.39
CA ASN A 42 14.95 24.67 14.81
C ASN A 42 13.60 24.08 15.25
N TYR A 43 13.53 22.78 15.50
CA TYR A 43 12.33 22.11 16.03
C TYR A 43 12.11 22.31 17.54
N GLY A 44 12.91 23.17 18.18
CA GLY A 44 12.64 23.66 19.53
C GLY A 44 13.39 22.93 20.65
N TRP A 45 14.08 21.83 20.37
CA TRP A 45 14.97 21.19 21.33
C TRP A 45 16.09 22.17 21.76
N ARG A 46 16.44 22.30 23.04
CA ARG A 46 16.01 21.50 24.22
C ARG A 46 14.90 22.09 25.08
N LEU A 47 14.24 23.15 24.63
CA LEU A 47 13.23 23.86 25.44
C LEU A 47 11.80 23.37 25.14
N ARG A 48 11.62 22.65 24.03
CA ARG A 48 10.38 22.01 23.63
C ARG A 48 10.58 20.51 23.46
N GLU A 49 9.51 19.79 23.73
CA GLU A 49 9.36 18.35 23.54
C GLU A 49 7.90 18.18 23.10
N GLY A 50 7.65 17.92 21.82
CA GLY A 50 6.32 18.15 21.28
C GLY A 50 5.90 19.61 21.38
N LEU A 51 4.62 19.82 21.65
CA LEU A 51 4.01 21.14 21.87
C LEU A 51 4.18 21.68 23.30
N ILE A 52 4.81 20.92 24.20
CA ILE A 52 4.99 21.31 25.61
C ILE A 52 6.40 21.84 25.89
N GLN A 53 6.56 22.49 27.05
CA GLN A 53 7.91 22.75 27.57
C GLN A 53 8.55 21.44 27.98
N THR A 54 9.82 21.23 27.62
CA THR A 54 10.57 20.05 28.07
C THR A 54 10.53 19.96 29.60
N PRO A 55 9.94 18.91 30.19
CA PRO A 55 9.81 18.77 31.63
C PRO A 55 11.18 18.87 32.30
N THR A 56 11.24 19.53 33.46
CA THR A 56 12.47 19.81 34.24
C THR A 56 13.50 20.75 33.59
N VAL A 57 13.38 21.07 32.30
CA VAL A 57 14.21 22.07 31.61
C VAL A 57 13.49 23.42 31.54
N GLY A 58 12.24 23.42 31.07
CA GLY A 58 11.39 24.62 30.95
C GLY A 58 11.94 25.66 29.96
N GLY A 59 11.40 26.88 30.05
CA GLY A 59 11.92 28.05 29.33
C GLY A 59 11.01 28.54 28.18
N ALA A 60 11.33 29.73 27.69
CA ALA A 60 10.63 30.34 26.57
C ALA A 60 10.83 29.52 25.29
N LYS A 61 9.80 29.45 24.45
CA LYS A 61 9.85 28.82 23.14
C LYS A 61 10.92 29.53 22.30
N PRO A 62 11.89 28.84 21.68
CA PRO A 62 12.88 29.49 20.83
C PRO A 62 12.18 30.29 19.73
N ALA A 63 12.65 31.52 19.48
CA ALA A 63 12.05 32.35 18.45
C ALA A 63 12.22 31.70 17.07
N GLY A 64 11.11 31.60 16.31
CA GLY A 64 11.12 31.01 14.98
C GLY A 64 11.34 29.49 14.96
N ASN A 65 11.13 28.78 16.08
CA ASN A 65 11.09 27.32 16.00
C ASN A 65 9.92 26.86 15.12
N VAL A 66 10.08 25.69 14.53
CA VAL A 66 9.02 24.94 13.88
C VAL A 66 8.41 24.01 14.91
N ASP A 67 7.08 23.90 14.91
CA ASP A 67 6.37 22.93 15.76
C ASP A 67 6.20 21.61 14.99
N PRO A 68 6.14 20.48 15.70
CA PRO A 68 5.82 19.22 15.07
C PRO A 68 4.42 19.25 14.46
N VAL A 69 4.22 18.48 13.39
CA VAL A 69 2.91 18.33 12.74
C VAL A 69 1.99 17.40 13.53
N TYR A 70 2.58 16.52 14.32
CA TYR A 70 1.86 15.65 15.25
C TYR A 70 2.73 15.34 16.46
N ASP A 71 2.16 15.44 17.66
CA ASP A 71 2.83 14.98 18.88
C ASP A 71 1.84 14.30 19.82
N TYR A 72 2.31 13.32 20.60
CA TYR A 72 1.46 12.51 21.47
C TYR A 72 2.13 12.19 22.81
N ASP A 73 1.31 11.92 23.83
CA ASP A 73 1.77 11.67 25.20
C ASP A 73 2.15 10.19 25.38
N ARG A 74 3.34 9.91 25.93
CA ARG A 74 3.76 8.52 26.17
C ARG A 74 2.88 7.76 27.17
N ASN A 75 2.29 8.45 28.14
CA ASN A 75 1.60 7.86 29.29
C ASN A 75 0.07 7.96 29.20
N ASN A 76 -0.47 8.93 28.46
CA ASN A 76 -1.89 9.25 28.45
C ASN A 76 -2.51 9.32 27.05
N ASP A 77 -1.79 8.98 25.99
CA ASP A 77 -2.38 8.92 24.66
C ASP A 77 -3.36 7.72 24.57
N PRO A 78 -4.60 7.92 24.06
CA PRO A 78 -5.58 6.84 23.90
C PRO A 78 -5.12 5.68 23.02
N LEU A 79 -4.25 5.97 22.04
CA LEU A 79 -3.62 4.96 21.19
C LEU A 79 -2.36 4.40 21.87
N GLY A 80 -1.70 5.22 22.68
CA GLY A 80 -0.58 4.87 23.56
C GLY A 80 0.72 4.63 22.80
N GLY A 81 1.85 5.16 23.24
CA GLY A 81 3.12 4.94 22.55
C GLY A 81 4.33 5.29 23.42
N SER A 82 5.54 5.01 22.97
CA SER A 82 6.75 5.19 23.78
C SER A 82 7.97 5.63 22.99
N VAL A 83 8.14 5.13 21.77
CA VAL A 83 9.30 5.43 20.93
C VAL A 83 8.83 5.52 19.49
N VAL A 84 8.63 6.74 19.01
CA VAL A 84 8.30 6.99 17.61
C VAL A 84 9.49 6.57 16.76
N THR A 85 9.23 5.70 15.80
CA THR A 85 10.22 5.39 14.78
C THR A 85 10.15 6.41 13.65
N GLY A 86 8.96 6.92 13.33
CA GLY A 86 8.69 7.66 12.09
C GLY A 86 8.28 6.71 10.96
N GLY A 87 8.20 7.21 9.73
CA GLY A 87 7.82 6.40 8.58
C GLY A 87 7.68 7.18 7.28
N TYR A 88 6.63 6.92 6.50
CA TYR A 88 6.51 7.29 5.08
C TYR A 88 5.13 7.82 4.72
N VAL A 89 5.08 8.77 3.79
CA VAL A 89 3.84 9.10 3.07
C VAL A 89 3.59 8.02 2.01
N TYR A 90 2.39 7.42 2.02
CA TYR A 90 2.03 6.38 1.05
C TYR A 90 1.81 6.97 -0.35
N ARG A 91 2.56 6.44 -1.31
CA ARG A 91 2.52 6.79 -2.73
C ARG A 91 2.41 5.55 -3.64
N GLY A 92 1.92 4.45 -3.08
CA GLY A 92 1.78 3.16 -3.75
C GLY A 92 0.55 3.05 -4.65
N PRO A 93 0.16 1.83 -5.04
CA PRO A 93 -0.96 1.59 -5.95
C PRO A 93 -2.35 1.83 -5.34
N ASP A 94 -2.53 1.69 -4.02
CA ASP A 94 -3.85 1.85 -3.40
C ASP A 94 -4.31 3.32 -3.43
N PRO A 95 -5.36 3.69 -4.18
CA PRO A 95 -5.84 5.07 -4.27
C PRO A 95 -6.43 5.58 -2.94
N THR A 96 -6.89 4.69 -2.06
CA THR A 96 -7.54 5.03 -0.78
C THR A 96 -6.54 5.43 0.31
N LEU A 97 -5.26 5.02 0.16
CA LEU A 97 -4.19 5.34 1.09
C LEU A 97 -3.34 6.53 0.66
N GLN A 98 -3.56 7.06 -0.55
CA GLN A 98 -2.73 8.13 -1.12
C GLN A 98 -2.55 9.32 -0.19
N GLY A 99 -1.29 9.69 0.04
CA GLY A 99 -0.94 10.87 0.82
C GLY A 99 -1.08 10.71 2.33
N LYS A 100 -1.55 9.56 2.84
CA LYS A 100 -1.54 9.28 4.27
C LYS A 100 -0.11 9.03 4.73
N TYR A 101 0.24 9.53 5.91
CA TYR A 101 1.51 9.24 6.55
C TYR A 101 1.36 7.98 7.42
N PHE A 102 2.25 7.01 7.26
CA PHE A 102 2.34 5.79 8.05
C PHE A 102 3.58 5.85 8.93
N PHE A 103 3.45 5.49 10.20
CA PHE A 103 4.56 5.55 11.15
C PHE A 103 4.43 4.46 12.21
N LEU A 104 5.56 4.06 12.78
CA LEU A 104 5.60 3.09 13.88
C LEU A 104 5.84 3.83 15.19
N ASP A 105 5.27 3.26 16.25
CA ASP A 105 5.72 3.51 17.61
C ASP A 105 6.04 2.16 18.26
N SER A 106 7.27 1.99 18.72
CA SER A 106 7.65 0.77 19.42
C SER A 106 7.54 0.97 20.93
N ARG A 107 6.85 0.02 21.57
CA ARG A 107 6.83 -0.08 23.04
C ARG A 107 7.91 -1.06 23.43
N ASN A 108 8.86 -0.56 24.24
CA ASN A 108 10.18 -1.15 24.50
C ASN A 108 10.15 -2.47 25.32
N SER A 109 9.44 -3.47 24.83
CA SER A 109 9.14 -4.74 25.48
C SER A 109 9.30 -5.87 24.46
N ALA A 110 10.55 -6.31 24.25
CA ALA A 110 10.82 -7.49 23.44
C ALA A 110 9.96 -8.68 23.91
N GLY A 111 9.04 -9.15 23.06
CA GLY A 111 8.15 -10.28 23.35
C GLY A 111 6.73 -9.92 23.79
N THR A 112 6.33 -8.65 23.85
CA THR A 112 4.91 -8.25 23.89
C THR A 112 4.52 -7.62 22.56
N ALA A 113 3.36 -7.99 22.02
CA ALA A 113 2.86 -7.52 20.74
C ALA A 113 2.26 -6.09 20.85
N ASP A 114 2.93 -5.21 21.60
CA ASP A 114 2.41 -3.87 21.95
C ASP A 114 2.98 -2.77 21.03
N ASP A 115 3.60 -3.16 19.92
CA ASP A 115 4.04 -2.23 18.88
C ASP A 115 2.84 -1.66 18.14
N ASN A 116 2.93 -0.39 17.80
CA ASN A 116 1.88 0.39 17.17
C ASN A 116 2.21 0.69 15.71
N TYR A 117 1.25 0.42 14.83
CA TYR A 117 1.27 0.81 13.44
C TYR A 117 0.19 1.85 13.23
N TRP A 118 0.59 3.09 12.98
CA TRP A 118 -0.34 4.21 12.91
C TRP A 118 -0.34 4.87 11.55
N THR A 119 -1.45 5.54 11.25
CA THR A 119 -1.56 6.42 10.09
C THR A 119 -2.35 7.68 10.42
N PHE A 120 -2.08 8.78 9.73
CA PHE A 120 -2.94 9.96 9.71
C PHE A 120 -2.95 10.61 8.32
N ASP A 121 -3.94 11.46 8.05
CA ASP A 121 -3.95 12.41 6.94
C ASP A 121 -3.14 13.66 7.33
N PRO A 122 -2.03 13.97 6.64
CA PRO A 122 -1.24 15.19 6.83
C PRO A 122 -2.05 16.50 6.88
N ALA A 123 -3.20 16.57 6.21
CA ALA A 123 -4.05 17.74 6.23
C ALA A 123 -4.80 17.93 7.56
N ASN A 124 -4.95 16.87 8.36
CA ASN A 124 -5.57 16.90 9.68
C ASN A 124 -5.00 15.82 10.63
N PRO A 125 -3.72 15.93 11.06
CA PRO A 125 -3.05 14.84 11.76
C PRO A 125 -3.77 14.43 13.06
N PHE A 126 -4.04 15.39 13.94
CA PHE A 126 -4.71 15.14 15.23
C PHE A 126 -6.14 14.63 15.11
N GLY A 127 -6.85 14.94 14.02
CA GLY A 127 -8.22 14.51 13.81
C GLY A 127 -8.37 13.19 13.05
N THR A 128 -7.28 12.65 12.51
CA THR A 128 -7.32 11.48 11.61
C THR A 128 -6.35 10.37 11.98
N VAL A 129 -5.61 10.53 13.08
CA VAL A 129 -4.74 9.46 13.59
C VAL A 129 -5.56 8.20 13.88
N ALA A 130 -5.06 7.08 13.37
CA ALA A 130 -5.67 5.77 13.52
C ALA A 130 -4.60 4.73 13.82
N ASN A 131 -4.87 3.87 14.80
CA ASN A 131 -4.16 2.62 14.98
C ASN A 131 -4.68 1.59 13.96
N ILE A 132 -3.76 0.95 13.24
CA ILE A 132 -4.04 -0.02 12.18
C ILE A 132 -3.50 -1.43 12.49
N ASP A 133 -3.17 -1.72 13.75
CA ASP A 133 -2.58 -3.00 14.16
C ASP A 133 -3.44 -4.18 13.74
N SER A 134 -4.76 -4.07 13.91
CA SER A 134 -5.72 -5.12 13.54
C SER A 134 -5.87 -5.33 12.03
N GLN A 135 -5.35 -4.41 11.22
CA GLN A 135 -5.37 -4.49 9.75
C GLN A 135 -4.11 -5.18 9.22
N LEU A 136 -3.06 -5.30 10.04
CA LEU A 136 -1.78 -5.87 9.63
C LEU A 136 -1.63 -7.28 10.20
N THR A 137 -1.85 -8.28 9.35
CA THR A 137 -1.61 -9.69 9.69
C THR A 137 -0.53 -10.25 8.78
N PRO A 138 0.59 -10.79 9.32
CA PRO A 138 1.60 -11.41 8.49
C PRO A 138 1.03 -12.69 7.86
N ASN A 139 1.23 -12.85 6.55
CA ASN A 139 0.77 -14.03 5.81
C ASN A 139 1.57 -15.30 6.17
N VAL A 140 2.83 -15.14 6.55
CA VAL A 140 3.74 -16.16 7.08
C VAL A 140 4.60 -15.53 8.17
N GLY A 141 5.31 -16.32 8.98
CA GLY A 141 6.26 -15.77 9.96
C GLY A 141 5.60 -15.13 11.18
N SER A 142 6.31 -14.21 11.83
CA SER A 142 5.93 -13.72 13.18
C SER A 142 5.90 -12.21 13.38
N ALA A 143 6.50 -11.43 12.47
CA ALA A 143 6.49 -9.95 12.46
C ALA A 143 6.85 -9.35 13.83
N GLN A 144 8.01 -9.72 14.38
CA GLN A 144 8.42 -9.33 15.73
C GLN A 144 9.35 -8.12 15.74
N PHE A 145 8.92 -7.07 16.46
CA PHE A 145 9.68 -5.85 16.73
C PHE A 145 9.97 -5.03 15.45
N PRO A 146 8.99 -4.25 14.95
CA PRO A 146 9.16 -3.40 13.79
C PRO A 146 10.09 -2.23 14.13
N VAL A 147 11.02 -1.91 13.25
CA VAL A 147 12.06 -0.88 13.49
C VAL A 147 12.21 0.13 12.36
N SER A 148 11.54 -0.08 11.25
CA SER A 148 11.59 0.84 10.13
C SER A 148 10.56 0.51 9.06
N PHE A 149 10.41 1.46 8.15
CA PHE A 149 9.75 1.27 6.87
C PHE A 149 10.76 1.18 5.73
N GLY A 150 10.31 0.70 4.58
CA GLY A 150 10.97 0.83 3.28
C GLY A 150 9.92 1.14 2.23
N GLU A 151 10.37 1.60 1.07
CA GLU A 151 9.49 1.88 -0.06
C GLU A 151 10.15 1.40 -1.34
N ASP A 152 9.41 0.72 -2.21
CA ASP A 152 9.92 0.25 -3.51
C ASP A 152 9.74 1.28 -4.64
N ALA A 153 10.13 0.94 -5.88
CA ALA A 153 10.00 1.84 -7.02
C ALA A 153 8.55 2.21 -7.37
N VAL A 154 7.56 1.43 -6.92
CA VAL A 154 6.13 1.61 -7.22
C VAL A 154 5.39 2.32 -6.09
N GLY A 155 6.02 2.46 -4.93
CA GLY A 155 5.48 3.17 -3.77
C GLY A 155 4.83 2.23 -2.74
N ASN A 156 5.00 0.92 -2.89
CA ASN A 156 4.57 -0.01 -1.86
C ASN A 156 5.43 0.19 -0.61
N LEU A 157 4.78 0.21 0.55
CA LEU A 157 5.46 0.31 1.82
C LEU A 157 5.82 -1.07 2.35
N TYR A 158 7.00 -1.16 2.95
CA TYR A 158 7.51 -2.35 3.60
C TYR A 158 7.81 -2.03 5.05
N ILE A 159 7.71 -3.01 5.94
CA ILE A 159 8.08 -2.91 7.35
C ILE A 159 9.21 -3.91 7.61
N THR A 160 10.26 -3.45 8.29
CA THR A 160 11.41 -4.28 8.68
C THR A 160 11.34 -4.62 10.16
N TYR A 161 11.60 -5.89 10.48
CA TYR A 161 11.46 -6.45 11.82
C TYR A 161 12.81 -6.93 12.36
N ILE A 162 13.31 -6.33 13.44
CA ILE A 162 14.67 -6.61 13.91
C ILE A 162 14.77 -7.93 14.66
N ALA A 163 13.72 -8.34 15.39
CA ALA A 163 13.77 -9.55 16.20
C ALA A 163 13.54 -10.81 15.36
N SER A 164 12.59 -10.76 14.42
CA SER A 164 12.34 -11.90 13.51
C SER A 164 13.25 -11.89 12.28
N GLY A 165 13.86 -10.76 11.91
CA GLY A 165 14.70 -10.62 10.71
C GLY A 165 13.89 -10.61 9.40
N GLU A 166 12.59 -10.38 9.50
CA GLU A 166 11.64 -10.44 8.38
C GLU A 166 11.40 -9.05 7.78
N VAL A 167 10.95 -9.05 6.52
CA VAL A 167 10.47 -7.85 5.82
C VAL A 167 9.11 -8.18 5.22
N TYR A 168 8.10 -7.38 5.55
CA TYR A 168 6.75 -7.53 5.00
C TYR A 168 6.39 -6.32 4.17
N ARG A 169 5.70 -6.55 3.04
CA ARG A 169 5.01 -5.51 2.29
C ARG A 169 3.64 -5.27 2.94
N ILE A 170 3.22 -4.01 3.06
CA ILE A 170 1.84 -3.67 3.40
C ILE A 170 1.00 -3.92 2.15
N ASN A 171 0.08 -4.88 2.26
CA ASN A 171 -0.90 -5.20 1.23
C ASN A 171 -2.24 -4.57 1.55
N THR A 172 -3.00 -4.27 0.52
CA THR A 172 -4.32 -3.64 0.61
C THR A 172 -5.31 -4.41 -0.22
N ASP A 173 -6.57 -4.46 0.20
CA ASP A 173 -7.63 -5.10 -0.57
C ASP A 173 -8.09 -4.29 -1.79
N ALA A 174 -7.61 -3.04 -1.92
CA ALA A 174 -7.82 -2.20 -3.07
C ALA A 174 -6.85 -2.58 -4.20
N PHE A 175 -7.09 -3.75 -4.79
CA PHE A 175 -6.30 -4.27 -5.91
C PHE A 175 -6.68 -3.58 -7.21
N GLN A 176 -5.69 -3.39 -8.10
CA GLN A 176 -5.99 -3.30 -9.52
C GLN A 176 -6.70 -4.61 -9.92
N PRO A 177 -7.83 -4.56 -10.64
CA PRO A 177 -8.50 -5.79 -11.07
C PRO A 177 -7.53 -6.70 -11.85
N GLY A 178 -7.37 -7.94 -11.40
CA GLY A 178 -6.44 -8.92 -11.97
C GLY A 178 -5.05 -8.97 -11.31
N ASP A 179 -4.70 -8.03 -10.43
CA ASP A 179 -3.45 -8.08 -9.63
C ASP A 179 -3.76 -8.78 -8.31
N PHE A 180 -3.73 -10.11 -8.31
CA PHE A 180 -4.11 -10.92 -7.15
C PHE A 180 -2.97 -11.03 -6.13
N ASN A 181 -1.73 -10.83 -6.58
CA ASN A 181 -0.57 -10.89 -5.71
C ASN A 181 -0.26 -9.54 -5.04
N GLY A 182 -0.88 -8.44 -5.49
CA GLY A 182 -0.75 -7.09 -4.95
C GLY A 182 0.60 -6.42 -5.24
N ASP A 183 1.33 -6.85 -6.27
CA ASP A 183 2.63 -6.29 -6.67
C ASP A 183 2.55 -5.09 -7.61
N ALA A 184 1.33 -4.62 -7.86
CA ALA A 184 1.02 -3.52 -8.75
C ALA A 184 1.32 -3.83 -10.22
N SER A 185 1.25 -5.10 -10.61
CA SER A 185 1.27 -5.56 -12.00
C SER A 185 0.23 -6.66 -12.22
N VAL A 186 -0.30 -6.75 -13.45
CA VAL A 186 -1.18 -7.85 -13.85
C VAL A 186 -0.44 -8.70 -14.87
N ASP A 187 0.10 -9.83 -14.42
CA ASP A 187 0.93 -10.71 -15.23
C ASP A 187 0.67 -12.20 -14.98
N GLY A 188 1.64 -13.06 -15.36
CA GLY A 188 1.51 -14.50 -15.24
C GLY A 188 1.51 -15.01 -13.79
N LEU A 189 2.10 -14.26 -12.85
CA LEU A 189 2.09 -14.62 -11.43
C LEU A 189 0.69 -14.49 -10.83
N ASP A 190 -0.12 -13.57 -11.34
CA ASP A 190 -1.53 -13.47 -10.97
C ASP A 190 -2.34 -14.63 -11.55
N LEU A 191 -2.05 -15.03 -12.79
CA LEU A 191 -2.70 -16.19 -13.38
C LEU A 191 -2.49 -17.45 -12.53
N ASP A 192 -1.27 -17.66 -12.01
CA ASP A 192 -0.96 -18.78 -11.13
C ASP A 192 -1.86 -18.78 -9.86
N ILE A 193 -2.21 -17.60 -9.33
CA ILE A 193 -3.11 -17.46 -8.17
C ILE A 193 -4.55 -17.81 -8.55
N TRP A 194 -5.04 -17.28 -9.67
CA TRP A 194 -6.38 -17.62 -10.17
C TRP A 194 -6.51 -19.13 -10.46
N GLU A 195 -5.50 -19.74 -11.09
CA GLU A 195 -5.48 -21.18 -11.37
C GLU A 195 -5.52 -22.02 -10.09
N ALA A 196 -4.81 -21.58 -9.04
CA ALA A 196 -4.83 -22.25 -7.74
C ALA A 196 -6.19 -22.08 -7.01
N GLY A 197 -6.88 -20.96 -7.23
CA GLY A 197 -8.15 -20.63 -6.60
C GLY A 197 -9.39 -21.17 -7.32
N PHE A 198 -9.28 -21.57 -8.59
CA PHE A 198 -10.43 -21.90 -9.44
C PHE A 198 -11.42 -22.88 -8.78
N GLY A 199 -12.68 -22.44 -8.65
CA GLY A 199 -13.77 -23.17 -8.02
C GLY A 199 -13.88 -23.02 -6.50
N MET A 200 -13.03 -22.20 -5.86
CA MET A 200 -13.20 -21.82 -4.46
C MET A 200 -14.39 -20.85 -4.29
N THR A 201 -14.99 -20.86 -3.10
CA THR A 201 -16.12 -19.99 -2.73
C THR A 201 -15.90 -19.45 -1.31
N GLY A 202 -16.49 -18.30 -0.99
CA GLY A 202 -16.28 -17.61 0.28
C GLY A 202 -14.85 -17.08 0.43
N VAL A 203 -14.21 -16.76 -0.70
CA VAL A 203 -12.83 -16.26 -0.76
C VAL A 203 -12.82 -14.76 -1.04
N THR A 204 -11.62 -14.19 -1.07
CA THR A 204 -11.36 -12.78 -1.35
C THR A 204 -10.49 -12.65 -2.59
N ARG A 205 -10.29 -11.43 -3.07
CA ARG A 205 -9.50 -11.14 -4.27
C ARG A 205 -8.10 -11.76 -4.29
N THR A 206 -7.44 -11.88 -3.14
CA THR A 206 -6.11 -12.51 -3.02
C THR A 206 -6.07 -13.98 -3.42
N SER A 207 -7.23 -14.62 -3.52
CA SER A 207 -7.38 -16.01 -3.95
C SER A 207 -7.79 -16.14 -5.42
N GLY A 208 -7.82 -15.04 -6.18
CA GLY A 208 -8.21 -15.03 -7.59
C GLY A 208 -9.62 -14.48 -7.88
N ASP A 209 -10.34 -13.96 -6.90
CA ASP A 209 -11.69 -13.37 -7.03
C ASP A 209 -11.60 -11.91 -7.51
N ALA A 210 -11.45 -11.70 -8.81
CA ALA A 210 -11.20 -10.38 -9.39
C ALA A 210 -12.41 -9.46 -9.29
N ASP A 211 -13.63 -9.97 -9.47
CA ASP A 211 -14.84 -9.15 -9.46
C ASP A 211 -15.46 -8.94 -8.06
N ALA A 212 -14.94 -9.65 -7.04
CA ALA A 212 -15.38 -9.66 -5.65
C ALA A 212 -16.82 -10.10 -5.44
N ASP A 213 -17.25 -11.11 -6.19
CA ASP A 213 -18.52 -11.78 -5.93
C ASP A 213 -18.41 -12.93 -4.90
N GLY A 214 -17.19 -13.24 -4.46
CA GLY A 214 -16.89 -14.21 -3.42
C GLY A 214 -16.62 -15.62 -3.94
N ASP A 215 -16.48 -15.83 -5.25
CA ASP A 215 -15.96 -17.06 -5.82
C ASP A 215 -14.81 -16.83 -6.82
N VAL A 216 -14.24 -17.92 -7.35
CA VAL A 216 -13.14 -17.84 -8.34
C VAL A 216 -13.54 -18.65 -9.55
N ASP A 217 -13.94 -17.96 -10.61
CA ASP A 217 -14.50 -18.58 -11.80
C ASP A 217 -14.04 -17.92 -13.12
N GLY A 218 -14.78 -18.14 -14.20
CA GLY A 218 -14.45 -17.60 -15.52
C GLY A 218 -14.66 -16.08 -15.66
N ALA A 219 -15.48 -15.47 -14.81
CA ALA A 219 -15.66 -14.01 -14.73
C ALA A 219 -14.36 -13.37 -14.23
N ASP A 220 -13.71 -13.94 -13.23
CA ASP A 220 -12.44 -13.45 -12.72
C ASP A 220 -11.31 -13.57 -13.73
N PHE A 221 -11.26 -14.70 -14.44
CA PHE A 221 -10.31 -14.90 -15.52
C PHE A 221 -10.47 -13.83 -16.60
N LEU A 222 -11.71 -13.48 -16.94
CA LEU A 222 -11.99 -12.43 -17.90
C LEU A 222 -11.49 -11.07 -17.42
N VAL A 223 -11.66 -10.75 -16.13
CA VAL A 223 -11.14 -9.52 -15.53
C VAL A 223 -9.61 -9.49 -15.57
N TRP A 224 -8.93 -10.57 -15.18
CA TRP A 224 -7.47 -10.70 -15.31
C TRP A 224 -7.03 -10.49 -16.76
N GLN A 225 -7.67 -11.19 -17.71
CA GLN A 225 -7.33 -11.10 -19.13
C GLN A 225 -7.49 -9.67 -19.68
N GLN A 226 -8.52 -8.95 -19.25
CA GLN A 226 -8.76 -7.56 -19.67
C GLN A 226 -7.70 -6.58 -19.14
N ASN A 227 -7.06 -6.91 -18.02
CA ASN A 227 -6.05 -6.07 -17.38
C ASN A 227 -4.62 -6.56 -17.62
N LEU A 228 -4.42 -7.71 -18.28
CA LEU A 228 -3.11 -8.28 -18.56
C LEU A 228 -2.14 -7.27 -19.20
N GLY A 229 -0.97 -7.11 -18.58
CA GLY A 229 0.07 -6.17 -18.99
C GLY A 229 -0.05 -4.78 -18.36
N TRP A 230 -1.07 -4.52 -17.54
CA TRP A 230 -1.10 -3.35 -16.67
C TRP A 230 0.02 -3.43 -15.64
N SER A 231 0.67 -2.30 -15.35
CA SER A 231 1.61 -2.16 -14.23
C SER A 231 1.63 -0.71 -13.75
N ALA A 232 1.68 -0.48 -12.44
CA ALA A 232 1.78 0.87 -11.89
C ALA A 232 3.10 1.57 -12.24
N LEU A 233 4.17 0.83 -12.60
CA LEU A 233 5.40 1.41 -13.17
C LEU A 233 5.25 1.85 -14.64
N ASN A 234 4.25 1.32 -15.35
CA ASN A 234 3.95 1.67 -16.73
C ASN A 234 2.43 1.63 -16.99
N PRO A 235 1.66 2.61 -16.47
CA PRO A 235 0.20 2.59 -16.52
C PRO A 235 -0.36 2.77 -17.95
N ALA A 236 0.50 3.09 -18.93
CA ALA A 236 0.13 3.32 -20.32
C ALA A 236 0.41 2.10 -21.20
N THR A 237 -0.36 1.01 -21.03
CA THR A 237 -0.81 0.11 -22.12
C THR A 237 -1.60 -1.08 -21.55
N PRO A 238 -2.94 -1.10 -21.57
CA PRO A 238 -3.58 -2.36 -21.89
C PRO A 238 -3.10 -2.71 -23.30
N ALA A 239 -2.46 -3.87 -23.47
CA ALA A 239 -2.23 -4.37 -24.81
C ALA A 239 -3.62 -4.46 -25.45
N SER A 240 -3.89 -3.61 -26.44
CA SER A 240 -4.99 -3.84 -27.36
C SER A 240 -4.62 -5.09 -28.14
N ALA A 241 -4.81 -6.27 -27.53
CA ALA A 241 -4.87 -7.51 -28.27
C ALA A 241 -6.06 -7.29 -29.21
N SER A 242 -5.74 -6.94 -30.46
CA SER A 242 -6.71 -6.99 -31.55
C SER A 242 -7.22 -8.41 -31.52
N VAL A 243 -8.40 -8.63 -30.93
CA VAL A 243 -9.10 -9.91 -31.00
C VAL A 243 -9.20 -10.18 -32.49
N PRO A 244 -8.55 -11.23 -33.04
CA PRO A 244 -8.71 -11.55 -34.44
C PRO A 244 -10.18 -11.91 -34.60
N GLU A 245 -10.98 -11.01 -35.16
CA GLU A 245 -12.32 -11.37 -35.59
C GLU A 245 -12.15 -12.58 -36.51
N PRO A 246 -12.93 -13.66 -36.34
CA PRO A 246 -12.90 -14.75 -37.30
C PRO A 246 -13.28 -14.13 -38.63
N ALA A 247 -12.29 -13.99 -39.54
CA ALA A 247 -12.46 -13.28 -40.79
C ALA A 247 -13.79 -13.72 -41.40
N THR A 248 -14.70 -12.77 -41.64
CA THR A 248 -16.06 -13.03 -42.14
C THR A 248 -16.03 -13.93 -43.39
N SER A 249 -14.89 -13.91 -44.10
CA SER A 249 -14.47 -14.83 -45.17
C SER A 249 -14.51 -16.32 -44.82
N ALA A 250 -14.13 -16.72 -43.60
CA ALA A 250 -14.14 -18.11 -43.13
C ALA A 250 -15.57 -18.61 -42.88
N LEU A 251 -16.44 -17.77 -42.30
CA LEU A 251 -17.87 -18.08 -42.13
C LEU A 251 -18.60 -18.13 -43.48
N LEU A 252 -18.26 -17.23 -44.41
CA LEU A 252 -18.77 -17.27 -45.80
C LEU A 252 -18.27 -18.49 -46.58
N ALA A 253 -17.02 -18.91 -46.38
CA ALA A 253 -16.47 -20.11 -47.03
C ALA A 253 -17.14 -21.39 -46.50
N ILE A 254 -17.38 -21.48 -45.19
CA ILE A 254 -18.10 -22.61 -44.59
C ILE A 254 -19.56 -22.65 -45.07
N ALA A 255 -20.23 -21.49 -45.14
CA ALA A 255 -21.59 -21.39 -45.68
C ALA A 255 -21.66 -21.78 -47.18
N ALA A 256 -20.68 -21.39 -47.99
CA ALA A 256 -20.60 -21.75 -49.40
C ALA A 256 -20.35 -23.26 -49.60
N ILE A 257 -19.47 -23.87 -48.79
CA ILE A 257 -19.20 -25.32 -48.83
C ILE A 257 -20.45 -26.11 -48.39
N ALA A 258 -21.15 -25.66 -47.35
CA ALA A 258 -22.40 -26.26 -46.90
C ALA A 258 -23.49 -26.18 -47.98
N ALA A 259 -23.65 -25.02 -48.63
CA ALA A 259 -24.61 -24.83 -49.73
C ALA A 259 -24.28 -25.69 -50.96
N CYS A 260 -23.00 -25.83 -51.32
CA CYS A 260 -22.56 -26.70 -52.41
C CYS A 260 -22.77 -28.20 -52.10
N ARG A 261 -22.62 -28.61 -50.83
CA ARG A 261 -22.92 -29.99 -50.40
C ARG A 261 -24.42 -30.27 -50.40
N TRP A 262 -25.24 -29.32 -49.94
CA TRP A 262 -26.70 -29.44 -49.96
C TRP A 262 -27.29 -29.56 -51.37
N ARG A 263 -26.74 -28.81 -52.34
CA ARG A 263 -27.11 -28.91 -53.76
C ARG A 263 -26.75 -30.24 -54.41
N ARG A 264 -25.71 -30.94 -53.94
CA ARG A 264 -25.30 -32.25 -54.50
C ARG A 264 -26.15 -33.41 -54.00
N VAL A 265 -26.69 -33.32 -52.78
CA VAL A 265 -27.55 -34.36 -52.19
C VAL A 265 -28.94 -34.35 -52.83
N THR A 266 -29.49 -33.17 -53.13
CA THR A 266 -30.83 -33.03 -53.72
C THR A 266 -30.92 -33.47 -55.20
N THR A 267 -29.80 -33.52 -55.92
CA THR A 267 -29.77 -33.98 -57.33
C THR A 267 -29.65 -35.49 -57.52
N ARG A 268 -29.55 -36.29 -56.45
CA ARG A 268 -29.26 -37.73 -56.55
C ARG A 268 -30.48 -38.67 -56.49
N ASP A 269 -31.70 -38.14 -56.30
CA ASP A 269 -32.93 -38.94 -56.15
C ASP A 269 -33.92 -38.82 -57.33
N ILE A 270 -33.43 -38.61 -58.55
CA ILE A 270 -34.26 -38.79 -59.76
C ILE A 270 -33.50 -39.62 -60.79
N ARG A 271 -33.56 -40.94 -60.63
CA ARG A 271 -33.68 -41.97 -61.70
C ARG A 271 -33.68 -43.37 -61.11
#